data_AF-X1UWW3-F1
#
_entry.id   AF-X1UWW3-F1
#
_cell.length_a   1.000
_cell.length_b   1.000
_cell.length_c   1.000
_cell.angle_alpha   90.00
_cell.angle_beta   90.00
_cell.angle_gamma   90.00
#
_symmetry.space_group_name_H-M   'P 1'
#
loop_
_entity.id
_entity.type
_entity.pdbx_description
1 polymer ?
#
loop_
_entity_poly.entity_id
_entity_poly.type
_entity_poly.pdbx_seq_one_letter_code
_entity_poly.pdbx_strand_id
1 'polypeptide(L)'
;RSFRTSKKFTKKLIYDEKYKEGPTFIMKELPRALYEKIKSLNAEVIKNAVGEYLTDKEIEAMLVRKDLIVKWIEDRIKKMGEDKVLYD
;
A
#
# COMPACT_ATOMS: atom_id res chain seq x y z
N ARG A 1 -1.07 5.55 19.23
CA ARG A 1 -1.54 6.06 17.92
C ARG A 1 -1.30 4.98 16.85
N SER A 2 -2.34 4.61 16.10
CA SER A 2 -2.30 3.49 15.14
C SER A 2 -1.54 3.83 13.85
N PHE A 3 -1.61 5.08 13.40
CA PHE A 3 -0.91 5.55 12.20
C PHE A 3 0.45 6.12 12.59
N ARG A 4 1.50 5.36 12.27
CA ARG A 4 2.88 5.68 12.66
C ARG A 4 3.55 6.52 11.57
N THR A 5 4.12 7.66 11.95
CA THR A 5 4.75 8.63 11.04
C THR A 5 6.28 8.52 10.98
N SER A 6 6.89 7.63 11.79
CA SER A 6 8.36 7.51 11.82
C SER A 6 8.92 6.86 10.56
N LYS A 7 10.19 7.19 10.24
CA LYS A 7 10.90 6.73 9.02
C LYS A 7 10.88 5.22 8.83
N LYS A 8 10.80 4.43 9.91
CA LYS A 8 10.69 2.96 9.84
C LYS A 8 9.44 2.50 9.07
N PHE A 9 8.32 3.23 9.19
CA PHE A 9 7.03 2.87 8.60
C PHE A 9 6.73 3.54 7.28
N THR A 10 7.47 4.60 6.93
CA THR A 10 7.28 5.37 5.69
C THR A 10 8.36 5.09 4.63
N LYS A 11 9.38 4.27 4.93
CA LYS A 11 10.44 3.93 3.96
C LYS A 11 10.43 2.49 3.45
N LYS A 12 9.79 1.57 4.18
CA LYS A 12 9.81 0.14 3.87
C LYS A 12 8.45 -0.47 4.19
N LEU A 13 8.05 -1.45 3.38
CA LEU A 13 6.92 -2.31 3.69
C LEU A 13 7.28 -3.26 4.83
N ILE A 14 6.27 -3.72 5.57
CA ILE A 14 6.47 -4.70 6.66
C ILE A 14 6.86 -6.06 6.08
N TYR A 15 6.25 -6.41 4.93
CA TYR A 15 6.51 -7.63 4.19
C TYR A 15 6.90 -7.27 2.76
N ASP A 16 8.00 -7.86 2.30
CA ASP A 16 8.51 -7.77 0.93
C ASP A 16 9.19 -9.11 0.57
N GLU A 17 9.65 -9.25 -0.68
CA GLU A 17 10.29 -10.47 -1.18
C GLU A 17 11.55 -10.87 -0.38
N LYS A 18 12.10 -9.98 0.45
CA LYS A 18 13.30 -10.19 1.27
C LYS A 18 12.96 -10.61 2.70
N TYR A 19 11.67 -10.80 3.03
CA TYR A 19 11.24 -11.18 4.37
C TYR A 19 11.57 -12.66 4.69
N LYS A 20 11.81 -12.94 5.97
CA LYS A 20 12.29 -14.23 6.50
C LYS A 20 11.37 -15.43 6.20
N GLU A 21 10.07 -15.20 6.06
CA GLU A 21 9.06 -16.23 5.80
C GLU A 21 9.03 -16.65 4.31
N GLY A 22 9.84 -16.02 3.47
CA GLY A 22 9.99 -16.35 2.06
C GLY A 22 8.90 -15.76 1.15
N PRO A 23 9.06 -15.89 -0.17
CA PRO A 23 8.18 -15.26 -1.16
C PRO A 23 6.76 -15.85 -1.21
N THR A 24 6.56 -17.08 -0.73
CA THR A 24 5.25 -17.77 -0.68
C THR A 24 4.34 -17.25 0.42
N PHE A 25 4.88 -16.58 1.45
CA PHE A 25 4.10 -15.94 2.50
C PHE A 25 3.38 -14.67 2.00
N ILE A 26 3.91 -14.05 0.95
CA ILE A 26 3.38 -12.78 0.46
C ILE A 26 2.13 -13.06 -0.38
N MET A 27 1.08 -12.28 -0.14
CA MET A 27 -0.16 -12.31 -0.92
C MET A 27 0.17 -12.36 -2.42
N LYS A 28 -0.28 -13.40 -3.12
CA LYS A 28 0.10 -13.69 -4.52
C LYS A 28 -0.64 -12.81 -5.52
N GLU A 29 -1.92 -12.58 -5.28
CA GLU A 29 -2.85 -11.89 -6.16
C GLU A 29 -3.84 -11.04 -5.35
N LEU A 30 -4.47 -10.05 -5.97
CA LEU A 30 -5.49 -9.20 -5.35
C LEU A 30 -6.58 -8.79 -6.35
N PRO A 31 -7.78 -8.41 -5.86
CA PRO A 31 -8.81 -7.86 -6.74
C PRO A 31 -8.33 -6.59 -7.43
N ARG A 32 -8.56 -6.50 -8.74
CA ARG A 32 -8.32 -5.28 -9.54
C ARG A 32 -9.06 -4.08 -8.97
N ALA A 33 -10.31 -4.28 -8.58
CA ALA A 33 -11.13 -3.23 -7.96
C ALA A 33 -10.52 -2.67 -6.66
N LEU A 34 -9.81 -3.50 -5.88
CA LEU A 34 -9.12 -3.05 -4.67
C LEU A 34 -7.86 -2.25 -5.03
N TYR A 35 -7.07 -2.73 -5.99
CA TYR A 35 -5.87 -2.04 -6.46
C TYR A 35 -6.19 -0.62 -6.96
N GLU A 36 -7.21 -0.49 -7.83
CA GLU A 36 -7.63 0.81 -8.36
C GLU A 36 -8.14 1.75 -7.27
N LYS A 37 -8.91 1.24 -6.30
CA LYS A 37 -9.35 2.03 -5.14
C LYS A 37 -8.15 2.52 -4.30
N ILE A 38 -7.17 1.66 -4.04
CA ILE A 38 -5.94 2.05 -3.32
C ILE A 38 -5.23 3.16 -4.09
N LYS A 39 -5.06 3.01 -5.41
CA LYS A 39 -4.40 3.98 -6.28
C LYS A 39 -5.11 5.35 -6.29
N SER A 40 -6.44 5.34 -6.22
CA SER A 40 -7.27 6.55 -6.19
C SER A 40 -7.19 7.36 -4.89
N LEU A 41 -6.66 6.78 -3.79
CA LEU A 41 -6.57 7.48 -2.51
C LEU A 41 -5.69 8.74 -2.60
N ASN A 42 -6.20 9.85 -2.09
CA ASN A 42 -5.50 11.12 -1.95
C ASN A 42 -5.83 11.76 -0.59
N ALA A 43 -5.16 12.87 -0.26
CA ALA A 43 -5.29 13.51 1.04
C ALA A 43 -6.74 13.95 1.33
N GLU A 44 -7.45 14.48 0.33
CA GLU A 44 -8.82 14.95 0.45
C GLU A 44 -9.78 13.78 0.72
N VAL A 45 -9.69 12.72 -0.07
CA VAL A 45 -10.51 11.49 0.12
C VAL A 45 -10.30 10.91 1.51
N ILE A 46 -9.05 10.84 1.98
CA ILE A 46 -8.74 10.33 3.32
C ILE A 46 -9.32 11.26 4.39
N LYS A 47 -9.10 12.57 4.27
CA LYS A 47 -9.58 13.57 5.23
C LYS A 47 -11.11 13.58 5.33
N ASN A 48 -11.80 13.46 4.20
CA ASN A 48 -13.27 13.37 4.16
C ASN A 48 -13.78 12.09 4.83
N ALA A 49 -13.04 10.98 4.75
CA ALA A 49 -13.44 9.73 5.37
C ALA A 49 -13.15 9.66 6.88
N VAL A 50 -12.08 10.30 7.35
CA VAL A 50 -11.60 10.18 8.74
C VAL A 50 -11.81 11.44 9.59
N GLY A 51 -12.20 12.57 9.00
CA GLY A 51 -12.37 13.83 9.72
C GLY A 51 -11.14 14.20 10.55
N GLU A 52 -11.37 14.52 11.83
CA GLU A 52 -10.33 14.97 12.77
C GLU A 52 -9.56 13.82 13.46
N TYR A 53 -9.90 12.56 13.19
CA TYR A 53 -9.22 11.42 13.83
C TYR A 53 -7.75 11.29 13.42
N LEU A 54 -7.39 11.77 12.23
CA LEU A 54 -6.02 11.81 11.74
C LEU A 54 -5.51 13.23 11.60
N THR A 55 -4.30 13.45 12.10
CA THR A 55 -3.54 14.67 11.78
C THR A 55 -3.07 14.67 10.34
N ASP A 56 -2.81 15.85 9.77
CA ASP A 56 -2.28 15.98 8.41
C ASP A 56 -0.97 15.19 8.23
N LYS A 57 -0.11 15.12 9.27
CA LYS A 57 1.12 14.31 9.27
C LYS A 57 0.85 12.80 9.16
N GLU A 58 -0.26 12.31 9.72
CA GLU A 58 -0.63 10.89 9.60
C GLU A 58 -1.22 10.60 8.22
N ILE A 59 -2.00 11.53 7.67
CA ILE A 59 -2.52 11.44 6.29
C ILE A 59 -1.34 11.40 5.31
N GLU A 60 -0.36 12.28 5.47
CA GLU A 60 0.87 12.26 4.67
C GLU A 60 1.61 10.92 4.80
N ALA A 61 1.78 10.40 6.02
CA ALA A 61 2.40 9.11 6.24
C ALA A 61 1.62 7.94 5.58
N MET A 62 0.30 8.01 5.56
CA MET A 62 -0.55 7.04 4.85
C MET A 62 -0.33 7.11 3.34
N LEU A 63 -0.24 8.30 2.75
CA LEU A 63 -0.01 8.46 1.33
C LEU A 63 1.36 7.93 0.91
N VAL A 64 2.42 8.25 1.67
CA VAL A 64 3.75 7.68 1.43
C VAL A 64 3.71 6.15 1.47
N ARG A 65 2.95 5.57 2.41
CA ARG A 65 2.82 4.12 2.52
C ARG A 65 1.99 3.52 1.39
N LYS A 66 0.93 4.20 0.94
CA LYS A 66 0.16 3.84 -0.25
C LYS A 66 1.09 3.77 -1.46
N ASP A 67 1.97 4.75 -1.65
CA ASP A 67 2.91 4.76 -2.78
C ASP A 67 3.90 3.58 -2.73
N LEU A 68 4.38 3.20 -1.55
CA LEU A 68 5.20 1.99 -1.38
C LEU A 68 4.46 0.72 -1.78
N ILE A 69 3.18 0.60 -1.39
CA ILE A 69 2.34 -0.55 -1.73
C ILE A 69 2.10 -0.60 -3.24
N VAL A 70 1.70 0.52 -3.84
CA VAL A 70 1.44 0.61 -5.29
C VAL A 70 2.68 0.26 -6.09
N LYS A 71 3.84 0.83 -5.73
CA LYS A 71 5.12 0.52 -6.38
C LYS A 71 5.45 -0.97 -6.32
N TRP A 72 5.26 -1.60 -5.15
CA TRP A 72 5.53 -3.02 -5.00
C TRP A 72 4.61 -3.88 -5.89
N ILE A 73 3.32 -3.52 -6.00
CA ILE A 73 2.37 -4.19 -6.91
C ILE A 73 2.78 -3.99 -8.37
N GLU A 74 3.15 -2.78 -8.77
CA GLU A 74 3.60 -2.48 -10.13
C GLU A 74 4.86 -3.27 -10.51
N ASP A 75 5.83 -3.38 -9.60
CA ASP A 75 7.03 -4.17 -9.82
C ASP A 75 6.71 -5.67 -9.98
N ARG A 76 5.68 -6.16 -9.29
CA ARG A 76 5.17 -7.53 -9.45
C ARG A 76 4.45 -7.72 -10.78
N ILE A 77 3.59 -6.79 -11.19
CA ILE A 77 2.91 -6.81 -12.49
C ILE A 77 3.94 -6.85 -13.61
N LYS A 78 4.99 -6.03 -13.54
CA LYS A 78 6.10 -6.04 -14.52
C LYS A 78 6.82 -7.38 -14.60
N LYS A 79 7.01 -8.07 -13.47
CA LYS A 79 7.72 -9.36 -13.41
C LYS A 79 6.86 -10.55 -13.86
N MET A 80 5.58 -10.57 -13.48
CA MET A 80 4.72 -11.76 -13.57
C MET A 80 3.63 -11.66 -14.64
N GLY A 81 3.34 -10.45 -15.11
CA GLY A 81 2.16 -10.15 -15.92
C GLY A 81 0.96 -9.77 -15.06
N GLU A 82 0.11 -8.90 -15.59
CA GLU A 82 -1.02 -8.33 -14.86
C GLU A 82 -2.03 -9.38 -14.41
N ASP A 83 -2.43 -10.30 -15.29
CA ASP A 83 -3.42 -11.35 -15.02
C ASP A 83 -3.00 -12.35 -13.93
N LYS A 84 -1.69 -12.39 -13.60
CA LYS A 84 -1.17 -13.24 -12.51
C LYS A 84 -1.14 -12.53 -11.17
N VAL A 85 -1.43 -11.23 -11.15
CA VAL A 85 -1.36 -10.38 -9.96
C VAL A 85 -2.72 -9.76 -9.65
N LEU A 86 -3.47 -9.34 -10.66
CA LEU A 86 -4.80 -8.73 -10.52
C LEU A 86 -5.86 -9.66 -11.08
N TYR A 87 -6.80 -10.08 -10.22
CA TYR A 87 -8.00 -10.81 -10.64
C TYR A 87 -9.24 -9.91 -10.60
N ASP A 88 -10.24 -10.23 -11.41
CA ASP A 88 -11.54 -9.52 -11.42
C ASP A 88 -12.52 -10.09 -10.39
#